data_AF-A0A0F2IS55-F1
#
_entry.id   AF-A0A0F2IS55-F1
#
_cell.length_a   1.000
_cell.length_b   1.000
_cell.length_c   1.000
_cell.angle_alpha   90.00
_cell.angle_beta   90.00
_cell.angle_gamma   90.00
#
_symmetry.space_group_name_H-M   'P 1'
#
loop_
_entity.id
_entity.type
_entity.pdbx_description
1 polymer ?
#
loop_
_entity_poly.entity_id
_entity_poly.type
_entity_poly.pdbx_seq_one_letter_code
_entity_poly.pdbx_strand_id
1 'polypeptide(L)'
;MGSAYWEKLVPQINPPKVPSAVEGLGIPASVVENLVLKHLAAYPKCDLVELTQRLCVVSNIVELALAQLRKRSWVEVYQPASDKLSHSYSNVRYSLTEFGLAEADIAYRKDPYIGPVPVSLEDYWTVVEGQDLRKNPIMRADVERALSDVFGSEHLIPVLGPAINSGRAMLLYGHAGTGKSYVAARVLNAMSTSVFIPYAIYADGNIIKVFSEHHHRRLDNSHSQVFVKLETHYDKRWVLCERPNIQVGGELTMDMLEVNHSEHNRVWIAPLQMMANNGILVIDDLGRQAMPVDALLNRWIVPMEYLFDHLALPNGQQVTVPFMLTLAFSSNFAPSKIADPAFLRRLGYKIEFKPLSLTDYQALWMSLAKDYQMTLVPEFFETLSQLHRDNDVAYFPCLPKDLLGISRDILVFEGKEKIVSSDILTRAWGLYFTVDE
;
A
#
# COMPACT_ATOMS: atom_id res chain seq x y z
N MET A 1 -7.14 -7.47 6.52
CA MET A 1 -6.41 -8.74 6.69
C MET A 1 -5.19 -8.45 7.53
N GLY A 2 -5.10 -9.00 8.75
CA GLY A 2 -4.00 -8.70 9.65
C GLY A 2 -2.70 -9.31 9.14
N SER A 3 -1.65 -8.51 9.03
CA SER A 3 -0.31 -9.03 8.79
C SER A 3 0.16 -9.80 10.03
N ALA A 4 0.47 -11.08 9.84
CA ALA A 4 1.17 -11.89 10.83
C ALA A 4 2.67 -11.54 10.77
N TYR A 5 3.04 -10.32 11.17
CA TYR A 5 4.44 -9.99 11.37
C TYR A 5 4.89 -10.61 12.70
N TRP A 6 5.71 -11.64 12.60
CA TRP A 6 6.27 -12.38 13.73
C TRP A 6 7.37 -11.58 14.48
N GLU A 7 7.85 -10.46 13.90
CA GLU A 7 8.89 -9.60 14.46
C GLU A 7 8.56 -8.10 14.29
N LYS A 8 9.18 -7.26 15.13
CA LYS A 8 9.08 -5.80 15.05
C LYS A 8 9.77 -5.31 13.76
N LEU A 9 8.99 -4.75 12.84
CA LEU A 9 9.52 -4.21 11.58
C LEU A 9 10.46 -3.04 11.82
N VAL A 10 11.67 -3.09 11.23
CA VAL A 10 12.71 -2.06 11.34
C VAL A 10 12.93 -1.40 9.96
N PRO A 11 13.12 -0.07 9.90
CA PRO A 11 13.46 0.61 8.66
C PRO A 11 14.87 0.27 8.19
N GLN A 12 15.09 0.25 6.88
CA GLN A 12 16.42 0.02 6.30
C GLN A 12 17.34 1.25 6.33
N ILE A 13 16.76 2.42 6.59
CA ILE A 13 17.47 3.69 6.64
C ILE A 13 17.39 4.31 8.02
N ASN A 14 18.31 5.22 8.31
CA ASN A 14 18.16 6.11 9.44
C ASN A 14 16.90 6.98 9.25
N PRO A 15 16.18 7.31 10.34
CA PRO A 15 14.98 8.13 10.24
C PRO A 15 15.24 9.48 9.56
N PRO A 16 14.31 9.98 8.71
CA PRO A 16 14.45 11.29 8.07
C PRO A 16 14.69 12.41 9.10
N LYS A 17 15.68 13.25 8.82
CA LYS A 17 16.10 14.34 9.72
C LYS A 17 15.05 15.44 9.74
N VAL A 18 14.77 15.99 10.92
CA VAL A 18 13.85 17.12 11.10
C VAL A 18 14.51 18.39 10.57
N PRO A 19 13.92 19.07 9.57
CA PRO A 19 14.41 20.37 9.11
C PRO A 19 14.31 21.40 10.24
N SER A 20 15.37 22.15 10.47
CA SER A 20 15.42 23.19 11.51
C SER A 20 15.14 24.60 10.97
N ALA A 21 15.03 24.78 9.65
CA ALA A 21 14.82 26.07 9.00
C ALA A 21 14.00 25.90 7.71
N VAL A 22 13.43 27.01 7.21
CA VAL A 22 12.57 27.02 6.01
C VAL A 22 13.34 26.58 4.78
N GLU A 23 14.60 26.99 4.66
CA GLU A 23 15.50 26.62 3.56
C GLU A 23 15.75 25.10 3.54
N GLY A 24 15.78 24.46 4.71
CA GLY A 24 15.93 23.01 4.84
C GLY A 24 14.70 22.20 4.45
N LEU A 25 13.56 22.83 4.12
CA LEU A 25 12.37 22.13 3.64
C LEU A 25 12.45 21.75 2.16
N GLY A 26 13.32 22.41 1.39
CA GLY A 26 13.44 22.20 -0.07
C GLY A 26 12.21 22.64 -0.87
N ILE A 27 11.35 23.50 -0.31
CA ILE A 27 10.13 24.01 -0.95
C ILE A 27 10.01 25.53 -0.74
N PRO A 28 9.24 26.25 -1.58
CA PRO A 28 9.05 27.68 -1.42
C PRO A 28 8.34 28.03 -0.09
N ALA A 29 8.81 29.08 0.59
CA ALA A 29 8.23 29.57 1.84
C ALA A 29 6.72 29.89 1.72
N SER A 30 6.28 30.35 0.54
CA SER A 30 4.88 30.63 0.24
C SER A 30 3.97 29.40 0.38
N VAL A 31 4.51 28.19 0.20
CA VAL A 31 3.75 26.94 0.42
C VAL A 31 3.40 26.79 1.90
N VAL A 32 4.35 27.07 2.79
CA VAL A 32 4.14 27.03 4.24
C VAL A 32 3.17 28.14 4.66
N GLU A 33 3.35 29.37 4.16
CA GLU A 33 2.43 30.49 4.39
C GLU A 33 0.98 30.15 3.99
N ASN A 34 0.79 29.58 2.80
CA ASN A 34 -0.53 29.16 2.31
C ASN A 34 -1.14 28.04 3.16
N LEU A 35 -0.34 27.08 3.63
CA LEU A 35 -0.83 26.04 4.53
C LEU A 35 -1.23 26.60 5.90
N VAL A 36 -0.48 27.55 6.45
CA VAL A 36 -0.86 28.25 7.69
C VAL A 36 -2.21 28.97 7.51
N LEU A 37 -2.41 29.69 6.39
CA LEU A 37 -3.69 30.32 6.07
C LEU A 37 -4.83 29.29 6.01
N LYS A 38 -4.64 28.20 5.25
CA LYS A 38 -5.65 27.14 5.10
C LYS A 38 -6.00 26.47 6.43
N HIS A 39 -5.01 26.19 7.28
CA HIS A 39 -5.25 25.63 8.62
C HIS A 39 -5.98 26.61 9.53
N LEU A 40 -5.64 27.90 9.54
CA LEU A 40 -6.34 28.91 10.34
C LEU A 40 -7.78 29.17 9.84
N ALA A 41 -8.02 29.05 8.54
CA ALA A 41 -9.36 29.12 7.96
C ALA A 41 -10.23 27.92 8.39
N ALA A 42 -9.67 26.71 8.33
CA ALA A 42 -10.36 25.48 8.71
C ALA A 42 -10.54 25.33 10.24
N TYR A 43 -9.55 25.79 11.00
CA TYR A 43 -9.49 25.71 12.46
C TYR A 43 -9.14 27.08 13.05
N PRO A 44 -10.14 27.97 13.24
CA PRO A 44 -9.91 29.29 13.78
C PRO A 44 -9.39 29.25 15.23
N LYS A 45 -8.60 30.27 15.62
CA LYS A 45 -8.06 30.44 16.98
C LYS A 45 -7.10 29.32 17.42
N CYS A 46 -6.32 28.79 16.47
CA CYS A 46 -5.25 27.86 16.78
C CYS A 46 -4.06 28.56 17.45
N ASP A 47 -3.41 27.84 18.37
CA ASP A 47 -2.13 28.27 18.93
C ASP A 47 -0.93 27.77 18.10
N LEU A 48 0.29 28.18 18.48
CA LEU A 48 1.51 27.80 17.78
C LEU A 48 1.76 26.28 17.84
N VAL A 49 1.43 25.62 18.95
CA VAL A 49 1.66 24.19 19.15
C VAL A 49 0.74 23.37 18.25
N GLU A 50 -0.54 23.74 18.18
CA GLU A 50 -1.52 23.12 17.29
C GLU A 50 -1.12 23.27 15.82
N LEU A 51 -0.68 24.46 15.40
CA LEU A 51 -0.20 24.69 14.03
C LEU A 51 1.05 23.86 13.72
N THR A 52 2.02 23.82 14.65
CA THR A 52 3.25 23.01 14.55
C THR A 52 2.93 21.53 14.37
N GLN A 53 1.99 20.99 15.16
CA GLN A 53 1.54 19.60 15.06
C GLN A 53 0.85 19.30 13.72
N ARG A 54 -0.07 20.18 13.28
CA ARG A 54 -0.81 20.01 12.02
C ARG A 54 0.09 20.11 10.79
N LEU A 55 1.09 20.99 10.84
CA LEU A 55 2.05 21.21 9.75
C LEU A 55 3.23 20.22 9.80
N CYS A 56 3.43 19.54 10.93
CA CYS A 56 4.53 18.59 11.16
C CYS A 56 5.93 19.18 10.91
N VAL A 57 6.10 20.46 11.19
CA VAL A 57 7.41 21.16 11.13
C VAL A 57 7.71 21.76 12.50
N VAL A 58 8.97 22.13 12.73
CA VAL A 58 9.40 22.81 13.97
C VAL A 58 8.75 24.20 14.13
N SER A 59 8.58 24.64 15.38
CA SER A 59 7.82 25.86 15.70
C SER A 59 8.40 27.13 15.08
N ASN A 60 9.73 27.22 14.94
CA ASN A 60 10.38 28.40 14.34
C ASN A 60 9.98 28.62 12.87
N ILE A 61 9.75 27.57 12.10
CA ILE A 61 9.26 27.64 10.71
C ILE A 61 7.85 28.23 10.69
N VAL A 62 7.00 27.80 11.62
CA VAL A 62 5.62 28.30 11.75
C VAL A 62 5.61 29.76 12.22
N GLU A 63 6.46 30.12 13.19
CA GLU A 63 6.60 31.50 13.67
C GLU A 63 7.04 32.46 12.57
N LEU A 64 8.00 32.05 11.72
CA LEU A 64 8.43 32.84 10.58
C LEU A 64 7.29 33.09 9.58
N ALA A 65 6.52 32.04 9.26
CA ALA A 65 5.34 32.17 8.39
C ALA A 65 4.29 33.10 9.01
N LEU A 66 3.96 32.93 10.30
CA LEU A 66 3.03 33.79 11.02
C LEU A 66 3.51 35.25 11.06
N ALA A 67 4.79 35.50 11.24
CA ALA A 67 5.36 36.85 11.23
C ALA A 67 5.19 37.53 9.86
N GLN A 68 5.40 36.82 8.75
CA GLN A 68 5.17 37.35 7.40
C GLN A 68 3.68 37.63 7.15
N LEU A 69 2.80 36.69 7.51
CA LEU A 69 1.35 36.85 7.36
C LEU A 69 0.80 38.01 8.21
N ARG A 70 1.33 38.22 9.41
CA ARG A 70 1.02 39.38 10.26
C ARG A 70 1.51 40.69 9.66
N LYS A 71 2.71 40.71 9.07
CA LYS A 71 3.25 41.90 8.38
C LYS A 71 2.35 42.33 7.21
N ARG A 72 1.65 41.39 6.57
CA ARG A 72 0.66 41.63 5.51
C ARG A 72 -0.76 41.91 6.04
N SER A 73 -0.96 41.92 7.36
CA SER A 73 -2.28 42.09 8.00
C SER A 73 -3.31 41.00 7.66
N TRP A 74 -2.84 39.79 7.32
CA TRP A 74 -3.70 38.63 7.03
C TRP A 74 -4.01 37.80 8.28
N VAL A 75 -3.12 37.85 9.28
CA VAL A 75 -3.27 37.16 10.56
C VAL A 75 -3.28 38.17 11.69
N GLU A 76 -4.17 37.98 12.64
CA GLU A 76 -4.27 38.73 13.88
C GLU A 76 -4.02 37.84 15.10
N VAL A 77 -3.63 38.47 16.21
CA VAL A 77 -3.26 37.80 17.45
C VAL A 77 -4.32 38.07 18.51
N TYR A 78 -4.88 37.00 19.05
CA TYR A 78 -5.79 37.02 20.18
C TYR A 78 -5.06 36.58 21.43
N GLN A 79 -5.12 37.42 22.47
CA GLN A 79 -4.67 37.08 23.81
C GLN A 79 -5.90 37.11 24.74
N PRO A 80 -6.32 35.98 25.33
CA PRO A 80 -7.41 35.96 26.29
C PRO A 80 -7.10 36.91 27.45
N ALA A 81 -8.09 37.68 27.91
CA ALA A 81 -7.93 38.71 28.94
C ALA A 81 -7.67 38.16 30.36
N SER A 82 -7.65 36.83 30.56
CA SER A 82 -7.43 36.18 31.84
C SER A 82 -5.96 35.78 32.03
N ASP A 83 -5.32 36.37 33.05
CA ASP A 83 -3.99 36.11 33.58
C ASP A 83 -2.77 36.62 32.78
N LYS A 84 -2.51 37.93 32.97
CA LYS A 84 -1.25 38.62 32.67
C LYS A 84 -0.02 38.14 33.48
N LEU A 85 -0.11 37.00 34.17
CA LEU A 85 0.89 36.50 35.12
C LEU A 85 1.60 35.22 34.68
N SER A 86 1.22 34.59 33.56
CA SER A 86 1.98 33.48 32.98
C SER A 86 2.41 33.79 31.55
N HIS A 87 3.72 33.96 31.34
CA HIS A 87 4.35 34.07 30.02
C HIS A 87 4.46 32.70 29.34
N SER A 88 3.39 31.92 29.28
CA SER A 88 3.37 30.67 28.52
C SER A 88 2.89 30.94 27.09
N TYR A 89 3.65 30.45 26.10
CA TYR A 89 3.31 30.50 24.67
C TYR A 89 1.95 29.85 24.34
N SER A 90 1.38 29.07 25.26
CA SER A 90 0.07 28.40 25.15
C SER A 90 -1.14 29.35 25.14
N ASN A 91 -0.97 30.62 25.50
CA ASN A 91 -2.09 31.56 25.63
C ASN A 91 -2.26 32.47 24.40
N VAL A 92 -1.34 32.42 23.43
CA VAL A 92 -1.41 33.23 22.20
C VAL A 92 -2.14 32.44 21.13
N ARG A 93 -3.26 32.97 20.64
CA ARG A 93 -4.05 32.36 19.57
C ARG A 93 -4.02 33.21 18.31
N TYR A 94 -4.03 32.56 17.16
CA TYR A 94 -4.00 33.21 15.85
C TYR A 94 -5.33 33.03 15.13
N SER A 95 -5.79 34.06 14.43
CA SER A 95 -6.93 33.97 13.52
C SER A 95 -6.66 34.75 12.25
N LEU A 96 -7.44 34.47 11.22
CA LEU A 96 -7.43 35.25 9.99
C LEU A 96 -8.24 36.54 10.14
N THR A 97 -7.75 37.62 9.53
CA THR A 97 -8.54 38.83 9.27
C THR A 97 -9.47 38.59 8.07
N GLU A 98 -10.36 39.53 7.75
CA GLU A 98 -11.18 39.45 6.52
C GLU A 98 -10.33 39.31 5.25
N PHE A 99 -9.22 40.06 5.16
CA PHE A 99 -8.25 39.91 4.07
C PHE A 99 -7.58 38.54 4.09
N GLY A 100 -7.22 38.03 5.27
CA GLY A 100 -6.64 36.69 5.42
C GLY A 100 -7.57 35.57 4.99
N LEU A 101 -8.87 35.70 5.26
CA LEU A 101 -9.90 34.76 4.80
C LEU A 101 -10.00 34.76 3.27
N ALA A 102 -10.00 35.95 2.64
CA ALA A 102 -10.02 36.06 1.18
C ALA A 102 -8.78 35.41 0.53
N GLU A 103 -7.59 35.61 1.11
CA GLU A 103 -6.35 34.97 0.64
C GLU A 103 -6.36 33.45 0.87
N ALA A 104 -6.94 32.98 1.97
CA ALA A 104 -7.12 31.55 2.20
C ALA A 104 -8.05 30.91 1.15
N ASP A 105 -9.13 31.58 0.75
CA ASP A 105 -10.02 31.13 -0.32
C ASP A 105 -9.29 31.04 -1.68
N ILE A 106 -8.43 32.02 -1.98
CA ILE A 106 -7.58 31.99 -3.18
C ILE A 106 -6.61 30.80 -3.12
N ALA A 107 -6.00 30.56 -1.96
CA ALA A 107 -5.11 29.44 -1.74
C ALA A 107 -5.82 28.08 -1.93
N TYR A 108 -7.04 27.91 -1.40
CA TYR A 108 -7.86 26.71 -1.60
C TYR A 108 -8.24 26.47 -3.06
N ARG A 109 -8.56 27.53 -3.81
CA ARG A 109 -8.88 27.43 -5.24
C ARG A 109 -7.68 26.98 -6.08
N LYS A 110 -6.48 27.42 -5.71
CA LYS A 110 -5.23 27.04 -6.38
C LYS A 110 -4.82 25.61 -6.02
N ASP A 111 -4.90 25.27 -4.74
CA ASP A 111 -4.53 23.96 -4.20
C ASP A 111 -5.36 23.65 -2.95
N PRO A 112 -6.27 22.66 -3.00
CA PRO A 112 -7.15 22.35 -1.88
C PRO A 112 -6.49 21.48 -0.82
N TYR A 113 -5.22 21.07 -0.98
CA TYR A 113 -4.54 20.23 0.00
C TYR A 113 -4.46 20.92 1.37
N ILE A 114 -4.95 20.26 2.41
CA ILE A 114 -4.78 20.66 3.81
C ILE A 114 -4.19 19.48 4.59
N GLY A 115 -3.06 19.70 5.25
CA GLY A 115 -2.32 18.66 5.95
C GLY A 115 -0.93 19.12 6.36
N PRO A 116 -0.03 18.16 6.68
CA PRO A 116 1.39 18.41 6.92
C PRO A 116 2.07 19.12 5.75
N VAL A 117 3.12 19.88 6.03
CA VAL A 117 3.96 20.50 5.00
C VAL A 117 4.50 19.40 4.08
N PRO A 118 4.39 19.53 2.74
CA PRO A 118 4.91 18.53 1.83
C PRO A 118 6.44 18.44 1.91
N VAL A 119 6.97 17.27 1.55
CA VAL A 119 8.42 17.09 1.38
C VAL A 119 8.83 17.49 -0.03
N SER A 120 10.08 17.92 -0.21
CA SER A 120 10.59 18.20 -1.56
C SER A 120 10.67 16.92 -2.40
N LEU A 121 10.64 17.05 -3.73
CA LEU A 121 10.83 15.91 -4.63
C LEU A 121 12.23 15.28 -4.45
N GLU A 122 13.25 16.08 -4.13
CA GLU A 122 14.62 15.61 -3.88
C GLU A 122 14.72 14.77 -2.59
N ASP A 123 14.08 15.23 -1.51
CA ASP A 123 13.98 14.43 -0.28
C ASP A 123 13.20 13.14 -0.52
N TYR A 124 12.12 13.21 -1.32
CA TYR A 124 11.36 12.02 -1.74
C TYR A 124 12.25 11.00 -2.44
N TRP A 125 13.04 11.44 -3.42
CA TRP A 125 14.00 10.58 -4.12
C TRP A 125 14.98 9.91 -3.16
N THR A 126 15.61 10.71 -2.29
CA THR A 126 16.67 10.27 -1.37
C THR A 126 16.15 9.18 -0.42
N VAL A 127 14.97 9.39 0.16
CA VAL A 127 14.36 8.43 1.08
C VAL A 127 13.89 7.17 0.35
N VAL A 128 13.22 7.30 -0.81
CA VAL A 128 12.73 6.16 -1.57
C VAL A 128 13.88 5.28 -2.07
N GLU A 129 14.95 5.89 -2.60
CA GLU A 129 16.15 5.16 -3.02
C GLU A 129 16.87 4.53 -1.83
N GLY A 130 16.92 5.20 -0.68
CA GLY A 130 17.50 4.66 0.56
C GLY A 130 16.85 3.37 1.04
N GLN A 131 15.53 3.23 0.84
CA GLN A 131 14.70 2.14 1.35
C GLN A 131 14.54 0.95 0.39
N ASP A 132 15.26 0.98 -0.72
CA ASP A 132 15.27 -0.05 -1.73
C ASP A 132 15.76 -1.39 -1.17
N LEU A 133 14.96 -2.44 -1.38
CA LEU A 133 15.27 -3.81 -0.96
C LEU A 133 16.58 -4.32 -1.55
N ARG A 134 17.00 -3.81 -2.71
CA ARG A 134 18.26 -4.21 -3.34
C ARG A 134 19.49 -3.81 -2.53
N LYS A 135 19.36 -2.82 -1.64
CA LYS A 135 20.45 -2.40 -0.74
C LYS A 135 20.64 -3.39 0.42
N ASN A 136 19.57 -4.00 0.90
CA ASN A 136 19.58 -5.05 1.91
C ASN A 136 18.69 -6.23 1.45
N PRO A 137 19.24 -7.14 0.63
CA PRO A 137 18.47 -8.20 0.00
C PRO A 137 17.94 -9.19 1.04
N ILE A 138 16.76 -9.75 0.74
CA ILE A 138 16.16 -10.81 1.55
C ILE A 138 16.92 -12.13 1.36
N MET A 139 16.90 -12.98 2.38
CA MET A 139 17.54 -14.29 2.35
C MET A 139 16.52 -15.42 2.18
N ARG A 140 17.01 -16.63 1.91
CA ARG A 140 16.15 -17.83 1.76
C ARG A 140 15.21 -18.03 2.95
N ALA A 141 15.75 -17.86 4.16
CA ALA A 141 14.99 -17.99 5.41
C ALA A 141 13.80 -17.01 5.49
N ASP A 142 13.93 -15.81 4.91
CA ASP A 142 12.82 -14.84 4.88
C ASP A 142 11.68 -15.29 3.98
N VAL A 143 12.01 -15.89 2.83
CA VAL A 143 11.02 -16.43 1.89
C VAL A 143 10.35 -17.69 2.47
N GLU A 144 11.13 -18.58 3.07
CA GLU A 144 10.62 -19.77 3.77
C GLU A 144 9.65 -19.38 4.88
N ARG A 145 10.02 -18.40 5.71
CA ARG A 145 9.15 -17.86 6.75
C ARG A 145 7.89 -17.21 6.19
N ALA A 146 8.01 -16.45 5.10
CA ALA A 146 6.87 -15.78 4.47
C ALA A 146 5.86 -16.75 3.84
N LEU A 147 6.32 -17.93 3.42
CA LEU A 147 5.52 -18.96 2.76
C LEU A 147 5.23 -20.17 3.67
N SER A 148 5.47 -20.06 4.98
CA SER A 148 5.33 -21.17 5.92
C SER A 148 3.92 -21.76 6.00
N ASP A 149 2.90 -20.95 5.66
CA ASP A 149 1.49 -21.32 5.60
C ASP A 149 0.99 -21.53 4.15
N VAL A 150 1.92 -21.67 3.19
CA VAL A 150 1.66 -21.97 1.79
C VAL A 150 2.09 -23.41 1.52
N PHE A 151 1.11 -24.30 1.39
CA PHE A 151 1.32 -25.70 1.04
C PHE A 151 1.96 -25.84 -0.35
N GLY A 152 2.93 -26.74 -0.48
CA GLY A 152 3.66 -26.98 -1.73
C GLY A 152 4.60 -25.85 -2.16
N SER A 153 4.92 -24.87 -1.31
CA SER A 153 5.73 -23.70 -1.67
C SER A 153 7.23 -23.95 -1.89
N GLU A 154 7.73 -25.16 -1.59
CA GLU A 154 9.16 -25.52 -1.66
C GLU A 154 9.80 -25.22 -3.02
N HIS A 155 9.05 -25.48 -4.11
CA HIS A 155 9.51 -25.22 -5.47
C HIS A 155 9.48 -23.73 -5.86
N LEU A 156 8.71 -22.91 -5.14
CA LEU A 156 8.60 -21.47 -5.40
C LEU A 156 9.72 -20.67 -4.74
N ILE A 157 10.21 -21.10 -3.57
CA ILE A 157 11.29 -20.45 -2.82
C ILE A 157 12.53 -20.12 -3.68
N PRO A 158 13.13 -21.06 -4.43
CA PRO A 158 14.34 -20.78 -5.21
C PRO A 158 14.10 -19.81 -6.38
N VAL A 159 12.86 -19.56 -6.77
CA VAL A 159 12.51 -18.63 -7.86
C VAL A 159 12.08 -17.28 -7.31
N LEU A 160 11.24 -17.26 -6.28
CA LEU A 160 10.69 -16.04 -5.68
C LEU A 160 11.77 -15.20 -4.99
N GLY A 161 12.68 -15.82 -4.23
CA GLY A 161 13.73 -15.08 -3.52
C GLY A 161 14.59 -14.22 -4.46
N PRO A 162 15.21 -14.81 -5.50
CA PRO A 162 15.93 -14.05 -6.51
C PRO A 162 15.07 -13.02 -7.25
N ALA A 163 13.80 -13.34 -7.54
CA ALA A 163 12.90 -12.42 -8.21
C ALA A 163 12.66 -11.14 -7.39
N ILE A 164 12.38 -11.28 -6.10
CA ILE A 164 12.19 -10.16 -5.17
C ILE A 164 13.46 -9.32 -5.07
N ASN A 165 14.62 -9.96 -4.87
CA ASN A 165 15.90 -9.27 -4.76
C ASN A 165 16.33 -8.56 -6.04
N SER A 166 15.87 -9.01 -7.20
CA SER A 166 16.21 -8.36 -8.48
C SER A 166 15.49 -7.02 -8.69
N GLY A 167 14.33 -6.82 -8.03
CA GLY A 167 13.41 -5.71 -8.31
C GLY A 167 12.75 -5.78 -9.70
N ARG A 168 12.97 -6.84 -10.48
CA ARG A 168 12.36 -7.02 -11.81
C ARG A 168 10.91 -7.47 -11.66
N ALA A 169 10.08 -7.06 -12.60
CA ALA A 169 8.68 -7.48 -12.64
C ALA A 169 8.54 -9.01 -12.72
N MET A 170 7.53 -9.53 -12.02
CA MET A 170 7.19 -10.95 -11.96
C MET A 170 5.85 -11.20 -12.66
N LEU A 171 5.77 -12.27 -13.44
CA LEU A 171 4.52 -12.82 -13.98
C LEU A 171 4.22 -14.15 -13.28
N LEU A 172 3.21 -14.16 -12.42
CA LEU A 172 2.64 -15.32 -11.78
C LEU A 172 1.54 -15.87 -12.69
N TYR A 173 1.69 -17.08 -13.21
CA TYR A 173 0.72 -17.66 -14.15
C TYR A 173 0.38 -19.10 -13.81
N GLY A 174 -0.82 -19.52 -14.19
CA GLY A 174 -1.33 -20.86 -13.92
C GLY A 174 -2.85 -20.84 -13.81
N HIS A 175 -3.47 -22.01 -13.73
CA HIS A 175 -4.93 -22.14 -13.65
C HIS A 175 -5.54 -21.30 -12.52
N ALA A 176 -6.81 -20.93 -12.66
CA ALA A 176 -7.55 -20.30 -11.58
C ALA A 176 -7.55 -21.21 -10.34
N GLY A 177 -7.49 -20.61 -9.15
CA GLY A 177 -7.50 -21.39 -7.91
C GLY A 177 -6.17 -22.00 -7.46
N THR A 178 -5.06 -21.78 -8.18
CA THR A 178 -3.71 -22.26 -7.79
C THR A 178 -3.01 -21.43 -6.69
N GLY A 179 -3.67 -20.40 -6.15
CA GLY A 179 -3.13 -19.61 -5.04
C GLY A 179 -2.16 -18.48 -5.43
N LYS A 180 -2.13 -18.05 -6.70
CA LYS A 180 -1.28 -16.94 -7.20
C LYS A 180 -1.37 -15.67 -6.33
N SER A 181 -2.59 -15.15 -6.14
CA SER A 181 -2.83 -13.93 -5.35
C SER A 181 -2.50 -14.12 -3.87
N TYR A 182 -2.72 -15.33 -3.35
CA TYR A 182 -2.39 -15.70 -1.96
C TYR A 182 -0.87 -15.69 -1.70
N VAL A 183 -0.08 -16.16 -2.67
CA VAL A 183 1.38 -16.09 -2.61
C VAL A 183 1.90 -14.69 -2.89
N ALA A 184 1.32 -13.97 -3.85
CA ALA A 184 1.69 -12.58 -4.15
C ALA A 184 1.57 -11.67 -2.91
N ALA A 185 0.48 -11.80 -2.13
CA ALA A 185 0.30 -11.05 -0.90
C ALA A 185 1.35 -11.39 0.18
N ARG A 186 1.89 -12.62 0.19
CA ARG A 186 2.91 -13.08 1.13
C ARG A 186 4.33 -12.73 0.73
N VAL A 187 4.57 -12.40 -0.53
CA VAL A 187 5.87 -11.87 -0.97
C VAL A 187 6.28 -10.64 -0.15
N LEU A 188 5.32 -9.78 0.24
CA LEU A 188 5.55 -8.65 1.14
C LEU A 188 6.09 -9.09 2.50
N ASN A 189 5.60 -10.20 3.05
CA ASN A 189 6.04 -10.70 4.35
C ASN A 189 7.52 -11.07 4.33
N ALA A 190 8.05 -11.52 3.18
CA ALA A 190 9.47 -11.82 3.03
C ALA A 190 10.34 -10.55 3.16
N MET A 191 9.82 -9.38 2.78
CA MET A 191 10.57 -8.11 2.82
C MET A 191 10.81 -7.59 4.25
N SER A 192 9.96 -7.99 5.21
CA SER A 192 10.11 -7.86 6.69
C SER A 192 10.77 -6.58 7.22
N THR A 193 10.53 -5.44 6.56
CA THR A 193 11.08 -4.13 6.93
C THR A 193 9.99 -3.08 6.83
N SER A 194 10.18 -1.95 7.52
CA SER A 194 9.27 -0.80 7.46
C SER A 194 9.83 0.32 6.58
N VAL A 195 8.97 1.24 6.16
CA VAL A 195 9.32 2.34 5.26
C VAL A 195 8.69 3.66 5.71
N PHE A 196 9.37 4.76 5.43
CA PHE A 196 8.90 6.12 5.57
C PHE A 196 8.20 6.56 4.29
N ILE A 197 6.95 6.97 4.43
CA ILE A 197 6.10 7.47 3.34
C ILE A 197 5.69 8.90 3.69
N PRO A 198 5.90 9.90 2.81
CA PRO A 198 5.52 11.26 3.12
C PRO A 198 4.00 11.43 3.03
N TYR A 199 3.45 12.38 3.79
CA TYR A 199 2.03 12.75 3.63
C TYR A 199 1.75 13.25 2.20
N ALA A 200 2.60 14.15 1.72
CA ALA A 200 2.55 14.70 0.38
C ALA A 200 3.95 15.13 -0.08
N ILE A 201 4.12 15.25 -1.39
CA ILE A 201 5.32 15.83 -2.01
C ILE A 201 4.98 17.16 -2.69
N TYR A 202 5.98 18.03 -2.81
CA TYR A 202 5.90 19.25 -3.62
C TYR A 202 6.70 19.05 -4.91
N ALA A 203 6.03 19.20 -6.05
CA ALA A 203 6.62 19.08 -7.37
C ALA A 203 6.12 20.23 -8.26
N ASP A 204 7.04 21.11 -8.66
CA ASP A 204 6.80 22.15 -9.67
C ASP A 204 5.52 22.98 -9.46
N GLY A 205 5.26 23.39 -8.22
CA GLY A 205 4.10 24.21 -7.87
C GLY A 205 2.84 23.42 -7.50
N ASN A 206 2.88 22.08 -7.53
CA ASN A 206 1.78 21.21 -7.17
C ASN A 206 2.11 20.43 -5.89
N ILE A 207 1.08 20.20 -5.07
CA ILE A 207 1.18 19.31 -3.91
C ILE A 207 0.46 18.01 -4.24
N ILE A 208 1.19 16.90 -4.23
CA ILE A 208 0.68 15.58 -4.56
C ILE A 208 0.63 14.76 -3.28
N LYS A 209 -0.58 14.36 -2.87
CA LYS A 209 -0.79 13.51 -1.71
C LYS A 209 -0.34 12.08 -2.01
N VAL A 210 0.56 11.55 -1.18
CA VAL A 210 1.10 10.19 -1.33
C VAL A 210 0.51 9.27 -0.27
N PHE A 211 0.49 9.70 0.99
CA PHE A 211 -0.04 8.87 2.07
C PHE A 211 -1.56 8.70 1.97
N SER A 212 -2.04 7.46 1.96
CA SER A 212 -3.46 7.10 2.05
C SER A 212 -3.67 6.04 3.11
N GLU A 213 -4.64 6.22 4.01
CA GLU A 213 -4.99 5.22 5.04
C GLU A 213 -5.57 3.94 4.43
N HIS A 214 -6.05 3.99 3.18
CA HIS A 214 -6.51 2.82 2.45
C HIS A 214 -5.36 1.93 1.97
N HIS A 215 -4.19 2.50 1.68
CA HIS A 215 -3.06 1.78 1.10
C HIS A 215 -1.86 1.64 2.04
N HIS A 216 -1.75 2.49 3.07
CA HIS A 216 -0.62 2.54 3.97
C HIS A 216 -1.04 2.30 5.41
N ARG A 217 -0.46 1.28 6.02
CA ARG A 217 -0.64 0.97 7.43
C ARG A 217 0.49 1.53 8.26
N ARG A 218 0.16 2.45 9.17
CA ARG A 218 1.11 3.06 10.10
C ARG A 218 1.58 2.06 11.14
N LEU A 219 2.83 2.19 11.55
CA LEU A 219 3.46 1.41 12.62
C LEU A 219 3.69 2.24 13.88
N ASP A 220 3.72 3.56 13.76
CA ASP A 220 3.92 4.46 14.88
C ASP A 220 2.60 5.07 15.36
N ASN A 221 2.34 4.98 16.66
CA ASN A 221 1.24 5.68 17.34
C ASN A 221 1.70 7.05 17.89
N SER A 222 2.84 7.57 17.41
CA SER A 222 3.53 8.70 18.04
C SER A 222 2.88 10.06 17.78
N HIS A 223 1.93 10.14 16.84
CA HIS A 223 1.23 11.38 16.49
C HIS A 223 0.34 11.94 17.61
N SER A 224 -0.04 11.14 18.60
CA SER A 224 -0.89 11.56 19.73
C SER A 224 -0.13 11.76 21.05
N GLN A 225 1.19 11.53 21.08
CA GLN A 225 1.98 11.63 22.30
C GLN A 225 2.63 13.00 22.45
N VAL A 226 2.28 13.70 23.53
CA VAL A 226 2.80 15.03 23.91
C VAL A 226 4.32 15.01 24.17
N PHE A 227 4.88 13.84 24.48
CA PHE A 227 6.31 13.65 24.73
C PHE A 227 6.86 12.57 23.79
N VAL A 228 7.67 12.99 22.81
CA VAL A 228 8.40 12.08 21.92
C VAL A 228 9.79 11.87 22.50
N LYS A 229 10.17 10.61 22.78
CA LYS A 229 11.56 10.28 23.17
C LYS A 229 12.51 10.71 22.05
N LEU A 230 13.70 11.22 22.39
CA LEU A 230 14.72 11.68 21.42
C LEU A 230 15.07 10.58 20.39
N GLU A 231 15.05 9.32 20.81
CA GLU A 231 15.33 8.13 19.98
C GLU A 231 14.22 7.80 18.95
N THR A 232 13.01 8.32 19.14
CA THR A 232 11.87 8.13 18.21
C THR A 232 11.54 9.42 17.44
N HIS A 233 12.42 10.41 17.51
CA HIS A 233 12.23 11.71 16.88
C HIS A 233 12.72 11.65 15.44
N TYR A 234 11.80 11.83 14.51
CA TYR A 234 12.07 11.94 13.08
C TYR A 234 11.10 12.93 12.47
N ASP A 235 11.39 13.40 11.26
CA ASP A 235 10.55 14.35 10.54
C ASP A 235 9.13 13.81 10.35
N LYS A 236 8.15 14.47 11.01
CA LYS A 236 6.75 14.05 11.05
C LYS A 236 5.98 14.35 9.77
N ARG A 237 6.60 15.00 8.77
CA ARG A 237 6.09 15.02 7.39
C ARG A 237 6.13 13.63 6.75
N TRP A 238 6.91 12.72 7.34
CA TRP A 238 6.95 11.31 7.02
C TRP A 238 6.14 10.47 8.00
N VAL A 239 5.65 9.35 7.53
CA VAL A 239 4.90 8.36 8.31
C VAL A 239 5.64 7.04 8.25
N LEU A 240 5.88 6.42 9.41
CA LEU A 240 6.48 5.10 9.45
C LEU A 240 5.40 4.04 9.20
N CYS A 241 5.54 3.30 8.11
CA CYS A 241 4.55 2.36 7.61
C CYS A 241 5.12 0.95 7.43
N GLU A 242 4.22 -0.03 7.42
CA GLU A 242 4.48 -1.29 6.73
C GLU A 242 4.76 -1.00 5.25
N ARG A 243 5.58 -1.84 4.59
CA ARG A 243 5.77 -1.71 3.13
C ARG A 243 4.40 -1.77 2.42
N PRO A 244 4.12 -0.87 1.46
CA PRO A 244 2.85 -0.86 0.76
C PRO A 244 2.55 -2.21 0.08
N ASN A 245 1.30 -2.64 0.15
CA ASN A 245 0.79 -3.77 -0.62
C ASN A 245 -0.50 -3.33 -1.31
N ILE A 246 -0.35 -2.93 -2.57
CA ILE A 246 -1.45 -2.45 -3.38
C ILE A 246 -1.78 -3.53 -4.39
N GLN A 247 -3.03 -4.00 -4.38
CA GLN A 247 -3.53 -4.99 -5.34
C GLN A 247 -4.70 -4.38 -6.11
N VAL A 248 -4.67 -4.53 -7.42
CA VAL A 248 -5.71 -4.07 -8.35
C VAL A 248 -6.02 -5.17 -9.36
N GLY A 249 -7.29 -5.32 -9.72
CA GLY A 249 -7.78 -6.35 -10.64
C GLY A 249 -8.33 -5.76 -11.94
N GLY A 250 -9.55 -6.19 -12.30
CA GLY A 250 -10.25 -5.76 -13.52
C GLY A 250 -10.68 -4.29 -13.52
N GLU A 251 -10.71 -3.66 -12.35
CA GLU A 251 -11.06 -2.25 -12.13
C GLU A 251 -9.92 -1.26 -12.42
N LEU A 252 -8.72 -1.77 -12.71
CA LEU A 252 -7.58 -0.94 -13.08
C LEU A 252 -7.90 -0.15 -14.36
N THR A 253 -7.60 1.15 -14.32
CA THR A 253 -7.67 2.05 -15.49
C THR A 253 -6.35 2.78 -15.68
N MET A 254 -6.10 3.28 -16.90
CA MET A 254 -4.87 4.06 -17.18
C MET A 254 -4.79 5.35 -16.34
N ASP A 255 -5.92 5.95 -16.00
CA ASP A 255 -5.99 7.18 -15.21
C ASP A 255 -5.53 6.98 -13.76
N MET A 256 -5.56 5.76 -13.24
CA MET A 256 -5.01 5.42 -11.92
C MET A 256 -3.48 5.38 -11.91
N LEU A 257 -2.86 5.36 -13.10
CA LEU A 257 -1.40 5.37 -13.30
C LEU A 257 -0.84 6.77 -13.53
N GLU A 258 -1.69 7.79 -13.54
CA GLU A 258 -1.32 9.19 -13.66
C GLU A 258 -1.69 9.98 -12.41
N VAL A 259 -1.10 11.16 -12.23
CA VAL A 259 -1.48 12.06 -11.12
C VAL A 259 -2.91 12.53 -11.36
N ASN A 260 -3.81 12.19 -10.43
CA ASN A 260 -5.25 12.43 -10.60
C ASN A 260 -5.85 13.17 -9.41
N HIS A 261 -7.06 13.69 -9.56
CA HIS A 261 -7.82 14.35 -8.51
C HIS A 261 -8.77 13.40 -7.80
N SER A 262 -8.98 13.61 -6.50
CA SER A 262 -10.19 13.07 -5.87
C SER A 262 -11.45 13.76 -6.39
N GLU A 263 -12.48 12.98 -6.74
CA GLU A 263 -13.76 13.49 -7.27
C GLU A 263 -14.42 14.54 -6.36
N HIS A 264 -14.23 14.42 -5.04
CA HIS A 264 -14.88 15.28 -4.06
C HIS A 264 -14.06 16.52 -3.66
N ASN A 265 -12.74 16.38 -3.51
CA ASN A 265 -11.93 17.42 -2.87
C ASN A 265 -10.91 18.07 -3.81
N ARG A 266 -10.77 17.59 -5.07
CA ARG A 266 -9.80 18.09 -6.06
C ARG A 266 -8.37 18.15 -5.52
N VAL A 267 -8.04 17.32 -4.55
CA VAL A 267 -6.65 17.17 -4.08
C VAL A 267 -5.95 16.25 -5.06
N TRP A 268 -4.75 16.61 -5.50
CA TRP A 268 -3.93 15.74 -6.34
C TRP A 268 -3.43 14.53 -5.55
N ILE A 269 -3.61 13.36 -6.11
CA ILE A 269 -3.26 12.07 -5.53
C ILE A 269 -2.20 11.41 -6.41
N ALA A 270 -1.21 10.84 -5.74
CA ALA A 270 -0.16 10.06 -6.38
C ALA A 270 -0.74 8.82 -7.10
N PRO A 271 -0.21 8.44 -8.27
CA PRO A 271 -0.65 7.23 -8.95
C PRO A 271 -0.27 5.96 -8.18
N LEU A 272 -0.89 4.83 -8.52
CA LEU A 272 -0.74 3.55 -7.80
C LEU A 272 0.71 3.13 -7.64
N GLN A 273 1.53 3.23 -8.68
CA GLN A 273 2.96 2.89 -8.65
C GLN A 273 3.76 3.77 -7.69
N MET A 274 3.42 5.05 -7.60
CA MET A 274 4.10 5.99 -6.71
C MET A 274 3.70 5.74 -5.24
N MET A 275 2.43 5.39 -4.99
CA MET A 275 1.98 4.94 -3.66
C MET A 275 2.59 3.59 -3.27
N ALA A 276 2.83 2.69 -4.24
CA ALA A 276 3.42 1.38 -4.01
C ALA A 276 4.97 1.39 -3.86
N ASN A 277 5.62 2.56 -3.95
CA ASN A 277 7.07 2.66 -3.82
C ASN A 277 7.59 2.02 -2.53
N ASN A 278 8.73 1.34 -2.64
CA ASN A 278 9.32 0.48 -1.62
C ASN A 278 8.40 -0.65 -1.12
N GLY A 279 7.34 -0.99 -1.85
CA GLY A 279 6.43 -2.09 -1.54
C GLY A 279 6.23 -3.04 -2.72
N ILE A 280 5.01 -3.55 -2.82
CA ILE A 280 4.55 -4.39 -3.93
C ILE A 280 3.28 -3.80 -4.56
N LEU A 281 3.24 -3.80 -5.90
CA LEU A 281 2.03 -3.55 -6.69
C LEU A 281 1.67 -4.83 -7.43
N VAL A 282 0.49 -5.39 -7.12
CA VAL A 282 -0.02 -6.62 -7.72
C VAL A 282 -1.16 -6.27 -8.69
N ILE A 283 -0.98 -6.62 -9.96
CA ILE A 283 -2.01 -6.52 -11.00
C ILE A 283 -2.59 -7.92 -11.20
N ASP A 284 -3.78 -8.17 -10.68
CA ASP A 284 -4.47 -9.46 -10.80
C ASP A 284 -5.27 -9.57 -12.10
N ASP A 285 -5.51 -10.81 -12.52
CA ASP A 285 -6.28 -11.13 -13.74
C ASP A 285 -5.82 -10.39 -15.01
N LEU A 286 -4.51 -10.28 -15.21
CA LEU A 286 -3.92 -9.67 -16.41
C LEU A 286 -4.48 -10.34 -17.68
N GLY A 287 -5.06 -9.51 -18.56
CA GLY A 287 -5.77 -9.94 -19.77
C GLY A 287 -7.30 -9.87 -19.67
N ARG A 288 -7.85 -9.51 -18.50
CA ARG A 288 -9.31 -9.32 -18.29
C ARG A 288 -9.71 -7.87 -18.05
N GLN A 289 -8.76 -6.94 -18.10
CA GLN A 289 -9.02 -5.52 -17.92
C GLN A 289 -9.71 -4.91 -19.14
N ALA A 290 -10.40 -3.78 -18.92
CA ALA A 290 -11.04 -3.04 -20.01
C ALA A 290 -10.01 -2.43 -20.98
N MET A 291 -8.84 -2.04 -20.50
CA MET A 291 -7.76 -1.55 -21.36
C MET A 291 -6.91 -2.69 -21.94
N PRO A 292 -6.34 -2.50 -23.13
CA PRO A 292 -5.39 -3.43 -23.71
C PRO A 292 -4.14 -3.63 -22.85
N VAL A 293 -3.70 -4.90 -22.68
CA VAL A 293 -2.52 -5.26 -21.86
C VAL A 293 -1.22 -4.65 -22.40
N ASP A 294 -1.10 -4.54 -23.72
CA ASP A 294 0.02 -3.89 -24.39
C ASP A 294 0.11 -2.40 -24.04
N ALA A 295 -1.02 -1.69 -23.90
CA ALA A 295 -1.02 -0.30 -23.45
C ALA A 295 -0.46 -0.16 -22.03
N LEU A 296 -0.88 -1.03 -21.10
CA LEU A 296 -0.39 -1.06 -19.72
C LEU A 296 1.12 -1.35 -19.68
N LEU A 297 1.57 -2.37 -20.40
CA LEU A 297 2.98 -2.75 -20.43
C LEU A 297 3.85 -1.68 -21.09
N ASN A 298 3.37 -1.06 -22.18
CA ASN A 298 4.06 0.04 -22.87
C ASN A 298 4.31 1.23 -21.93
N ARG A 299 3.32 1.58 -21.11
CA ARG A 299 3.43 2.67 -20.12
C ARG A 299 4.55 2.45 -19.10
N TRP A 300 4.87 1.20 -18.79
CA TRP A 300 5.87 0.83 -17.81
C TRP A 300 7.19 0.29 -18.39
N ILE A 301 7.40 0.34 -19.71
CA ILE A 301 8.69 -0.06 -20.30
C ILE A 301 9.83 0.75 -19.69
N VAL A 302 9.72 2.08 -19.70
CA VAL A 302 10.76 2.99 -19.19
C VAL A 302 10.88 2.87 -17.66
N PRO A 303 9.77 2.91 -16.88
CA PRO A 303 9.83 2.72 -15.43
C PRO A 303 10.45 1.41 -14.95
N MET A 304 10.14 0.28 -15.60
CA MET A 304 10.71 -1.01 -15.22
C MET A 304 12.19 -1.15 -15.57
N GLU A 305 12.67 -0.44 -16.60
CA GLU A 305 14.07 -0.51 -17.04
C GLU A 305 14.96 0.46 -16.26
N TYR A 306 14.49 1.69 -16.05
CA TYR A 306 15.31 2.78 -15.50
C TYR A 306 14.94 3.19 -14.08
N LEU A 307 13.92 2.57 -13.47
CA LEU A 307 13.52 2.78 -12.07
C LEU A 307 13.08 4.21 -11.76
N PHE A 308 12.59 4.92 -12.76
CA PHE A 308 11.93 6.20 -12.62
C PHE A 308 10.70 6.28 -13.52
N ASP A 309 9.71 7.06 -13.11
CA ASP A 309 8.50 7.30 -13.87
C ASP A 309 8.36 8.78 -14.21
N HIS A 310 7.92 9.06 -15.43
CA HIS A 310 7.57 10.40 -15.88
C HIS A 310 6.07 10.58 -15.73
N LEU A 311 5.67 11.52 -14.89
CA LEU A 311 4.28 11.83 -14.62
C LEU A 311 3.94 13.20 -15.17
N ALA A 312 2.82 13.28 -15.88
CA ALA A 312 2.26 14.56 -16.29
C ALA A 312 1.64 15.25 -15.08
N LEU A 313 1.99 16.51 -14.88
CA LEU A 313 1.39 17.37 -13.89
C LEU A 313 0.25 18.18 -14.50
N PRO A 314 -0.71 18.62 -13.68
CA PRO A 314 -1.90 19.35 -14.12
C PRO A 314 -1.64 20.68 -14.80
N ASN A 315 -0.53 21.31 -14.42
CA ASN A 315 -0.04 22.55 -15.01
C ASN A 315 0.64 22.32 -16.37
N GLY A 316 0.57 21.12 -16.93
CA GLY A 316 1.19 20.73 -18.19
C GLY A 316 2.69 20.42 -18.10
N GLN A 317 3.28 20.50 -16.89
CA GLN A 317 4.67 20.15 -16.68
C GLN A 317 4.84 18.63 -16.52
N GLN A 318 6.06 18.16 -16.56
CA GLN A 318 6.39 16.76 -16.31
C GLN A 318 7.37 16.67 -15.16
N VAL A 319 7.10 15.73 -14.26
CA VAL A 319 7.98 15.41 -13.14
C VAL A 319 8.52 14.01 -13.30
N THR A 320 9.75 13.80 -12.83
CA THR A 320 10.34 12.47 -12.73
C THR A 320 10.30 12.02 -11.26
N VAL A 321 9.68 10.88 -11.01
CA VAL A 321 9.55 10.29 -9.67
C VAL A 321 10.24 8.93 -9.62
N PRO A 322 10.71 8.46 -8.45
CA PRO A 322 11.29 7.14 -8.33
C PRO A 322 10.24 6.04 -8.59
N PHE A 323 10.67 4.93 -9.20
CA PHE A 323 9.89 3.71 -9.42
C PHE A 323 10.62 2.53 -8.75
N MET A 324 10.55 2.48 -7.41
CA MET A 324 11.29 1.56 -6.54
C MET A 324 10.36 0.55 -5.87
N LEU A 325 9.53 -0.14 -6.67
CA LEU A 325 8.56 -1.12 -6.20
C LEU A 325 8.81 -2.51 -6.80
N THR A 326 8.26 -3.53 -6.15
CA THR A 326 8.15 -4.86 -6.75
C THR A 326 6.86 -4.96 -7.54
N LEU A 327 6.93 -5.14 -8.86
CA LEU A 327 5.75 -5.28 -9.70
C LEU A 327 5.43 -6.77 -9.92
N ALA A 328 4.20 -7.18 -9.63
CA ALA A 328 3.74 -8.55 -9.84
C ALA A 328 2.46 -8.57 -10.67
N PHE A 329 2.46 -9.34 -11.75
CA PHE A 329 1.30 -9.60 -12.58
C PHE A 329 0.81 -11.01 -12.31
N SER A 330 -0.50 -11.20 -12.14
CA SER A 330 -1.14 -12.50 -12.03
C SER A 330 -2.05 -12.72 -13.24
N SER A 331 -1.98 -13.90 -13.85
CA SER A 331 -2.87 -14.26 -14.97
C SER A 331 -3.25 -15.73 -14.95
N ASN A 332 -4.45 -16.02 -15.45
CA ASN A 332 -4.92 -17.38 -15.69
C ASN A 332 -4.50 -17.91 -17.07
N PHE A 333 -3.93 -17.06 -17.93
CA PHE A 333 -3.47 -17.42 -19.25
C PHE A 333 -1.99 -17.81 -19.25
N ALA A 334 -1.61 -18.69 -20.18
CA ALA A 334 -0.20 -18.94 -20.46
C ALA A 334 0.46 -17.65 -21.00
N PRO A 335 1.75 -17.39 -20.72
CA PRO A 335 2.42 -16.15 -21.11
C PRO A 335 2.27 -15.79 -22.60
N SER A 336 2.30 -16.79 -23.49
CA SER A 336 2.14 -16.60 -24.94
C SER A 336 0.77 -16.08 -25.38
N LYS A 337 -0.26 -16.22 -24.53
CA LYS A 337 -1.61 -15.67 -24.78
C LYS A 337 -1.79 -14.27 -24.20
N ILE A 338 -0.87 -13.81 -23.35
CA ILE A 338 -0.96 -12.50 -22.67
C ILE A 338 -0.33 -11.42 -23.54
N ALA A 339 0.88 -11.66 -24.04
CA ALA A 339 1.64 -10.69 -24.81
C ALA A 339 2.67 -11.36 -25.73
N ASP A 340 3.22 -10.59 -26.66
CA ASP A 340 4.26 -11.09 -27.57
C ASP A 340 5.59 -11.40 -26.85
N PRO A 341 6.51 -12.16 -27.48
CA PRO A 341 7.80 -12.49 -26.89
C PRO A 341 8.70 -11.30 -26.54
N ALA A 342 8.57 -10.17 -27.25
CA ALA A 342 9.35 -8.97 -26.97
C ALA A 342 8.90 -8.30 -25.66
N PHE A 343 7.59 -8.26 -25.40
CA PHE A 343 7.03 -7.81 -24.13
C PHE A 343 7.33 -8.76 -22.99
N LEU A 344 7.15 -10.06 -23.20
CA LEU A 344 7.46 -11.07 -22.19
C LEU A 344 8.93 -11.03 -21.76
N ARG A 345 9.85 -10.58 -22.61
CA ARG A 345 11.27 -10.40 -22.25
C ARG A 345 11.47 -9.36 -21.13
N ARG A 346 10.59 -8.34 -21.07
CA ARG A 346 10.64 -7.26 -20.07
C ARG A 346 10.05 -7.70 -18.73
N LEU A 347 9.07 -8.60 -18.75
CA LEU A 347 8.55 -9.29 -17.57
C LEU A 347 9.59 -10.32 -17.09
N GLY A 348 10.55 -9.85 -16.29
CA GLY A 348 11.78 -10.57 -15.92
C GLY A 348 11.55 -12.02 -15.52
N TYR A 349 10.84 -12.24 -14.41
CA TYR A 349 10.59 -13.58 -13.87
C TYR A 349 9.21 -14.09 -14.25
N LYS A 350 9.12 -15.36 -14.65
CA LYS A 350 7.85 -16.03 -14.98
C LYS A 350 7.73 -17.26 -14.10
N ILE A 351 6.73 -17.27 -13.23
CA ILE A 351 6.58 -18.26 -12.17
C ILE A 351 5.28 -19.01 -12.42
N GLU A 352 5.41 -20.29 -12.74
CA GLU A 352 4.28 -21.17 -13.00
C GLU A 352 3.74 -21.72 -11.68
N PHE A 353 2.43 -21.59 -11.49
CA PHE A 353 1.70 -22.17 -10.38
C PHE A 353 0.95 -23.40 -10.86
N LYS A 354 1.29 -24.55 -10.26
CA LYS A 354 0.72 -25.85 -10.58
C LYS A 354 -0.27 -26.29 -9.49
N PRO A 355 -1.19 -27.22 -9.81
CA PRO A 355 -1.94 -27.94 -8.77
C PRO A 355 -1.00 -28.57 -7.74
N LEU A 356 -1.51 -28.76 -6.53
CA LEU A 356 -0.75 -29.36 -5.44
C LEU A 356 -0.46 -30.84 -5.68
N SER A 357 0.57 -31.36 -5.01
CA SER A 357 0.73 -32.80 -4.85
C SER A 357 -0.41 -33.34 -3.98
N LEU A 358 -0.73 -34.63 -4.09
CA LEU A 358 -1.75 -35.26 -3.25
C LEU A 358 -1.42 -35.09 -1.75
N THR A 359 -0.14 -35.23 -1.38
CA THR A 359 0.33 -35.09 0.00
C THR A 359 0.11 -33.68 0.54
N ASP A 360 0.50 -32.65 -0.20
CA ASP A 360 0.29 -31.24 0.19
C ASP A 360 -1.21 -30.90 0.25
N TYR A 361 -1.99 -31.43 -0.68
CA TYR A 361 -3.43 -31.23 -0.74
C TYR A 361 -4.13 -31.82 0.48
N GLN A 362 -3.80 -33.05 0.88
CA GLN A 362 -4.33 -33.68 2.09
C GLN A 362 -3.95 -32.90 3.36
N ALA A 363 -2.70 -32.42 3.44
CA ALA A 363 -2.25 -31.61 4.57
C ALA A 363 -3.04 -30.28 4.68
N LEU A 364 -3.35 -29.64 3.55
CA LEU A 364 -4.19 -28.45 3.49
C LEU A 364 -5.62 -28.73 3.99
N TRP A 365 -6.24 -29.84 3.56
CA TRP A 365 -7.55 -30.25 4.06
C TRP A 365 -7.56 -30.44 5.59
N MET A 366 -6.57 -31.15 6.12
CA MET A 366 -6.45 -31.38 7.57
C MET A 366 -6.29 -30.07 8.34
N SER A 367 -5.48 -29.14 7.83
CA SER A 367 -5.28 -27.82 8.43
C SER A 367 -6.57 -27.03 8.46
N LEU A 368 -7.28 -26.92 7.33
CA LEU A 368 -8.53 -26.16 7.23
C LEU A 368 -9.67 -26.79 8.04
N ALA A 369 -9.76 -28.12 8.07
CA ALA A 369 -10.76 -28.82 8.89
C ALA A 369 -10.55 -28.50 10.38
N LYS A 370 -9.30 -28.45 10.85
CA LYS A 370 -8.97 -28.01 12.20
C LYS A 370 -9.38 -26.56 12.45
N ASP A 371 -9.09 -25.65 11.52
CA ASP A 371 -9.47 -24.24 11.63
C ASP A 371 -10.98 -24.04 11.69
N TYR A 372 -11.74 -24.81 10.90
CA TYR A 372 -13.21 -24.80 10.92
C TYR A 372 -13.84 -25.63 12.05
N GLN A 373 -13.03 -26.29 12.88
CA GLN A 373 -13.46 -27.18 13.95
C GLN A 373 -14.38 -28.30 13.43
N MET A 374 -13.96 -28.94 12.35
CA MET A 374 -14.66 -30.05 11.70
C MET A 374 -13.87 -31.34 11.80
N THR A 375 -14.58 -32.44 11.96
CA THR A 375 -14.00 -33.78 11.93
C THR A 375 -14.21 -34.40 10.56
N LEU A 376 -13.13 -34.83 9.92
CA LEU A 376 -13.17 -35.61 8.69
C LEU A 376 -13.27 -37.10 9.03
N VAL A 377 -14.16 -37.84 8.37
CA VAL A 377 -14.30 -39.29 8.57
C VAL A 377 -13.09 -40.05 8.01
N PRO A 378 -12.77 -41.27 8.48
CA PRO A 378 -11.63 -42.05 8.00
C PRO A 378 -11.59 -42.23 6.47
N GLU A 379 -12.75 -42.43 5.84
CA GLU A 379 -12.92 -42.69 4.40
C GLU A 379 -12.96 -41.39 3.56
N PHE A 380 -12.80 -40.23 4.20
CA PHE A 380 -12.93 -38.92 3.56
C PHE A 380 -11.97 -38.76 2.38
N PHE A 381 -10.68 -39.07 2.58
CA PHE A 381 -9.67 -38.89 1.54
C PHE A 381 -9.77 -39.88 0.39
N GLU A 382 -10.32 -41.08 0.64
CA GLU A 382 -10.62 -42.05 -0.41
C GLU A 382 -11.75 -41.53 -1.30
N THR A 383 -12.84 -41.06 -0.67
CA THR A 383 -13.98 -40.44 -1.36
C THR A 383 -13.55 -39.22 -2.16
N LEU A 384 -12.76 -38.32 -1.56
CA LEU A 384 -12.21 -37.14 -2.21
C LEU A 384 -11.36 -37.51 -3.44
N SER A 385 -10.48 -38.49 -3.30
CA SER A 385 -9.60 -38.93 -4.40
C SER A 385 -10.41 -39.56 -5.55
N GLN A 386 -11.51 -40.23 -5.24
CA GLN A 386 -12.45 -40.73 -6.24
C GLN A 386 -13.15 -39.58 -6.98
N LEU A 387 -13.70 -38.60 -6.27
CA LEU A 387 -14.37 -37.44 -6.89
C LEU A 387 -13.44 -36.67 -7.84
N HIS A 388 -12.18 -36.44 -7.46
CA HIS A 388 -11.20 -35.81 -8.34
C HIS A 388 -10.92 -36.62 -9.62
N ARG A 389 -10.82 -37.95 -9.51
CA ARG A 389 -10.59 -38.84 -10.66
C ARG A 389 -11.80 -38.91 -11.60
N ASP A 390 -12.98 -39.05 -11.03
CA ASP A 390 -14.22 -39.22 -11.80
C ASP A 390 -14.58 -37.96 -12.58
N ASN A 391 -14.15 -36.78 -12.11
CA ASN A 391 -14.45 -35.49 -12.73
C ASN A 391 -13.24 -34.84 -13.45
N ASP A 392 -12.08 -35.51 -13.51
CA ASP A 392 -10.82 -34.97 -14.08
C ASP A 392 -10.43 -33.58 -13.53
N VAL A 393 -10.62 -33.38 -12.23
CA VAL A 393 -10.29 -32.11 -11.55
C VAL A 393 -8.95 -32.23 -10.84
N ALA A 394 -8.02 -31.34 -11.13
CA ALA A 394 -6.73 -31.31 -10.45
C ALA A 394 -6.83 -30.82 -8.98
N TYR A 395 -5.78 -31.06 -8.19
CA TYR A 395 -5.73 -30.69 -6.77
C TYR A 395 -5.48 -29.19 -6.56
N PHE A 396 -6.49 -28.36 -6.83
CA PHE A 396 -6.40 -26.92 -6.67
C PHE A 396 -6.56 -26.48 -5.21
N PRO A 397 -5.64 -25.65 -4.66
CA PRO A 397 -5.67 -25.23 -3.27
C PRO A 397 -6.88 -24.37 -2.86
N CYS A 398 -7.66 -23.84 -3.81
CA CYS A 398 -8.92 -23.15 -3.48
C CYS A 398 -10.05 -24.10 -3.05
N LEU A 399 -10.10 -25.31 -3.63
CA LEU A 399 -11.20 -26.25 -3.45
C LEU A 399 -11.45 -26.68 -2.00
N PRO A 400 -10.43 -26.98 -1.17
CA PRO A 400 -10.66 -27.42 0.20
C PRO A 400 -11.42 -26.39 1.02
N LYS A 401 -11.09 -25.09 0.85
CA LYS A 401 -11.76 -24.01 1.57
C LYS A 401 -13.23 -23.90 1.16
N ASP A 402 -13.49 -23.94 -0.14
CA ASP A 402 -14.83 -23.78 -0.69
C ASP A 402 -15.72 -24.98 -0.34
N LEU A 403 -15.21 -26.19 -0.54
CA LEU A 403 -15.93 -27.44 -0.25
C LEU A 403 -16.18 -27.64 1.25
N LEU A 404 -15.23 -27.30 2.13
CA LEU A 404 -15.48 -27.28 3.59
C LEU A 404 -16.50 -26.20 3.97
N GLY A 405 -16.48 -25.04 3.31
CA GLY A 405 -17.48 -24.00 3.49
C GLY A 405 -18.89 -24.50 3.17
N ILE A 406 -19.08 -25.11 2.01
CA ILE A 406 -20.36 -25.70 1.60
C ILE A 406 -20.76 -26.83 2.55
N SER A 407 -19.82 -27.72 2.90
CA SER A 407 -20.07 -28.81 3.85
C SER A 407 -20.57 -28.29 5.20
N ARG A 408 -19.97 -27.21 5.71
CA ARG A 408 -20.43 -26.53 6.94
C ARG A 408 -21.86 -26.07 6.82
N ASP A 409 -22.18 -25.40 5.72
CA ASP A 409 -23.45 -24.74 5.55
C ASP A 409 -24.58 -25.78 5.44
N ILE A 410 -24.30 -26.94 4.80
CA ILE A 410 -25.19 -28.12 4.82
C ILE A 410 -25.39 -28.63 6.25
N LEU A 411 -24.31 -28.87 7.00
CA LEU A 411 -24.40 -29.43 8.35
C LEU A 411 -25.14 -28.51 9.33
N VAL A 412 -24.90 -27.21 9.25
CA VAL A 412 -25.59 -26.19 10.06
C VAL A 412 -27.08 -26.14 9.73
N PHE A 413 -27.43 -26.15 8.44
CA PHE A 413 -28.82 -26.13 8.01
C PHE A 413 -29.59 -27.39 8.47
N GLU A 414 -28.93 -28.55 8.42
CA GLU A 414 -29.53 -29.83 8.82
C GLU A 414 -29.47 -30.09 10.34
N GLY A 415 -28.89 -29.19 11.13
CA GLY A 415 -28.74 -29.35 12.58
C GLY A 415 -27.86 -30.54 12.96
N LYS A 416 -26.94 -30.95 12.09
CA LYS A 416 -26.03 -32.09 12.31
C LYS A 416 -24.75 -31.66 13.02
N GLU A 417 -24.06 -32.63 13.60
CA GLU A 417 -22.72 -32.43 14.14
C GLU A 417 -21.73 -32.00 13.05
N LYS A 418 -20.63 -31.33 13.43
CA LYS A 418 -19.58 -30.84 12.51
C LYS A 418 -18.68 -31.97 11.98
N ILE A 419 -19.29 -33.05 11.50
CA ILE A 419 -18.62 -34.22 10.96
C ILE A 419 -18.87 -34.25 9.44
N VAL A 420 -17.81 -34.16 8.65
CA VAL A 420 -17.89 -34.20 7.19
C VAL A 420 -17.80 -35.66 6.75
N SER A 421 -18.97 -36.28 6.53
CA SER A 421 -19.09 -37.63 5.97
C SER A 421 -18.90 -37.63 4.45
N SER A 422 -18.69 -38.82 3.86
CA SER A 422 -18.60 -38.99 2.41
C SER A 422 -19.84 -38.49 1.65
N ASP A 423 -21.04 -38.65 2.24
CA ASP A 423 -22.29 -38.12 1.67
C ASP A 423 -22.27 -36.58 1.61
N ILE A 424 -21.87 -35.93 2.71
CA ILE A 424 -21.79 -34.46 2.78
C ILE A 424 -20.74 -33.94 1.79
N LEU A 425 -19.58 -34.59 1.69
CA LEU A 425 -18.55 -34.21 0.72
C LEU A 425 -19.06 -34.34 -0.73
N THR A 426 -19.74 -35.44 -1.06
CA THR A 426 -20.29 -35.68 -2.40
C THR A 426 -21.35 -34.64 -2.75
N ARG A 427 -22.21 -34.29 -1.79
CA ARG A 427 -23.21 -33.22 -1.94
C ARG A 427 -22.54 -31.86 -2.12
N ALA A 428 -21.53 -31.54 -1.31
CA ALA A 428 -20.79 -30.29 -1.43
C ALA A 428 -20.09 -30.18 -2.79
N TRP A 429 -19.52 -31.28 -3.28
CA TRP A 429 -18.91 -31.37 -4.61
C TRP A 429 -19.92 -31.08 -5.71
N GLY A 430 -21.07 -31.75 -5.70
CA GLY A 430 -22.12 -31.56 -6.72
C GLY A 430 -22.79 -30.18 -6.66
N LEU A 431 -22.75 -29.49 -5.52
CA LEU A 431 -23.20 -28.10 -5.41
C LEU A 431 -22.16 -27.09 -5.91
N TYR A 432 -20.87 -27.41 -5.78
CA TYR A 432 -19.79 -26.52 -6.20
C TYR A 432 -19.52 -26.60 -7.70
N PHE A 433 -19.42 -27.82 -8.24
CA PHE A 433 -19.22 -28.05 -9.66
C PHE A 433 -20.59 -28.19 -10.33
N THR A 434 -20.92 -27.22 -11.18
CA THR A 434 -22.10 -27.32 -12.03
C THR A 434 -21.90 -28.45 -13.04
N VAL A 435 -22.91 -29.27 -13.24
CA VAL A 435 -22.96 -30.16 -14.41
C VAL A 435 -23.28 -29.26 -15.59
N ASP A 436 -22.29 -28.96 -16.42
CA ASP A 436 -22.55 -28.44 -17.75
C ASP A 436 -23.20 -29.59 -18.54
N GLU A 437 -24.50 -29.51 -18.78
CA GLU A 437 -25.20 -30.40 -19.74
C GLU A 437 -24.77 -30.12 -21.18
#